data_AF-A0A7W0KKV0-F1
#
_entry.id   AF-A0A7W0KKV0-F1
#
_cell.length_a   1.000
_cell.length_b   1.000
_cell.length_c   1.000
_cell.angle_alpha   90.00
_cell.angle_beta   90.00
_cell.angle_gamma   90.00
#
_symmetry.space_group_name_H-M   'P 1'
#
loop_
_entity.id
_entity.type
_entity.pdbx_description
1 polymer ?
#
loop_
_entity_poly.entity_id
_entity_poly.type
_entity_poly.pdbx_seq_one_letter_code
_entity_poly.pdbx_strand_id
1 'polypeptide(L)'
;RLVRNIVDSRRNIGSVFLLIAALVLVGYFIPDTRIRSYTVLLWMAFFVAIIVDSVFLGRRIKNTVAERLPDATDSSRGLIWYGVTRATMVRRWRFPKPVVSVGDDI
;
A
#
# COMPACT_ATOMS: atom_id res chain seq x y z
N ARG A 1 -16.76 5.28 1.87
CA ARG A 1 -16.28 6.12 0.73
C ARG A 1 -15.02 6.91 1.09
N LEU A 2 -14.99 7.58 2.25
CA LEU A 2 -13.83 8.36 2.73
C LEU A 2 -12.50 7.58 2.70
N VAL A 3 -12.44 6.39 3.30
CA VAL A 3 -11.22 5.54 3.31
C VAL A 3 -10.68 5.28 1.91
N ARG A 4 -11.56 4.99 0.94
CA ARG A 4 -11.16 4.79 -0.46
C ARG A 4 -10.47 6.03 -1.01
N ASN A 5 -11.02 7.21 -0.76
CA ASN A 5 -10.44 8.45 -1.27
C ASN A 5 -9.09 8.76 -0.60
N ILE A 6 -8.95 8.47 0.71
CA ILE A 6 -7.66 8.54 1.45
C ILE A 6 -6.58 7.66 0.80
N VAL A 7 -6.95 6.44 0.43
CA VAL A 7 -6.02 5.48 -0.19
C VAL A 7 -5.71 5.84 -1.65
N ASP A 8 -6.67 6.39 -2.37
CA ASP A 8 -6.52 6.69 -3.80
C ASP A 8 -5.86 8.04 -4.07
N SER A 9 -5.89 9.00 -3.14
CA SER A 9 -5.17 10.28 -3.30
C SER A 9 -3.66 10.18 -2.99
N ARG A 10 -3.23 9.16 -2.23
CA ARG A 10 -1.80 8.94 -1.91
C ARG A 10 -1.08 8.09 -2.95
N ARG A 11 0.23 8.31 -3.07
CA ARG A 11 1.13 7.33 -3.71
C ARG A 11 1.27 6.13 -2.78
N ASN A 12 1.03 4.92 -3.29
CA ASN A 12 1.11 3.69 -2.50
C ASN A 12 2.27 2.84 -3.00
N ILE A 13 3.13 2.37 -2.10
CA ILE A 13 4.28 1.52 -2.45
C ILE A 13 3.82 0.18 -3.05
N GLY A 14 2.64 -0.30 -2.64
CA GLY A 14 2.03 -1.52 -3.15
C GLY A 14 1.86 -1.56 -4.67
N SER A 15 1.69 -0.42 -5.35
CA SER A 15 1.60 -0.43 -6.82
C SER A 15 2.91 -0.80 -7.51
N VAL A 16 4.05 -0.64 -6.83
CA VAL A 16 5.40 -1.00 -7.32
C VAL A 16 5.73 -2.47 -7.03
N PHE A 17 4.88 -3.18 -6.28
CA PHE A 17 5.08 -4.59 -5.89
C PHE A 17 5.43 -5.48 -7.08
N LEU A 18 4.65 -5.42 -8.17
CA LEU A 18 4.89 -6.27 -9.34
C LEU A 18 6.24 -6.00 -10.00
N LEU A 19 6.68 -4.74 -10.03
CA LEU A 19 7.98 -4.37 -10.60
C LEU A 19 9.13 -4.93 -9.76
N ILE A 20 9.06 -4.78 -8.43
CA ILE A 20 10.06 -5.34 -7.52
C ILE A 20 10.03 -6.87 -7.56
N ALA A 21 8.85 -7.48 -7.60
CA ALA A 21 8.71 -8.94 -7.70
C ALA A 21 9.33 -9.47 -9.00
N ALA A 22 9.15 -8.78 -10.12
CA ALA A 22 9.79 -9.14 -11.38
C ALA A 22 11.32 -9.04 -11.31
N LEU A 23 11.87 -7.98 -10.71
CA LEU A 23 13.32 -7.84 -10.50
C LEU A 23 13.88 -8.96 -9.63
N VAL A 24 13.17 -9.32 -8.55
CA VAL A 24 13.56 -10.42 -7.66
C VAL A 24 13.50 -11.77 -8.38
N LEU A 25 12.47 -11.99 -9.19
CA LEU A 25 12.33 -13.19 -10.00
C LEU A 25 13.47 -13.33 -11.02
N VAL A 26 13.82 -12.26 -11.72
CA VAL A 26 14.96 -12.26 -12.66
C VAL A 26 16.26 -12.52 -11.91
N GLY A 27 16.46 -11.88 -10.75
CA GLY A 27 17.63 -12.10 -9.90
C GLY A 27 17.79 -13.53 -9.41
N TYR A 28 16.68 -14.27 -9.25
CA TYR A 28 16.70 -15.69 -8.86
C TYR A 28 17.31 -16.61 -9.93
N PHE A 29 17.06 -16.33 -11.21
CA PHE A 29 17.58 -17.15 -12.33
C PHE A 29 19.06 -16.90 -12.62
N ILE A 30 19.67 -15.87 -12.05
CA ILE A 30 21.08 -15.56 -12.28
C ILE A 30 21.96 -16.40 -11.32
N PRO A 31 22.85 -17.26 -11.84
CA PRO A 31 23.70 -18.13 -11.03
C PRO A 31 24.93 -17.40 -10.46
N ASP A 32 24.73 -16.24 -9.83
CA ASP A 32 25.77 -15.52 -9.05
C ASP A 32 25.29 -15.34 -7.61
N THR A 33 26.08 -15.82 -6.65
CA THR A 33 25.77 -15.75 -5.22
C THR A 33 25.57 -14.32 -4.73
N ARG A 34 26.34 -13.34 -5.23
CA ARG A 34 26.22 -11.93 -4.85
C ARG A 34 24.89 -11.36 -5.31
N ILE A 35 24.49 -11.66 -6.55
CA ILE A 35 23.22 -11.22 -7.13
C ILE A 35 22.05 -11.80 -6.33
N ARG A 36 22.14 -13.06 -5.92
CA ARG A 36 21.14 -13.69 -5.04
C ARG A 36 21.03 -13.00 -3.68
N SER A 37 22.16 -12.69 -3.04
CA SER A 37 22.17 -11.97 -1.76
C SER A 37 21.55 -10.57 -1.88
N TYR A 38 21.89 -9.80 -2.92
CA TYR A 38 21.28 -8.50 -3.16
C TYR A 38 19.78 -8.60 -3.45
N THR A 39 19.36 -9.63 -4.18
CA THR A 39 17.96 -9.92 -4.47
C THR A 39 17.15 -10.16 -3.19
N VAL A 40 17.66 -10.97 -2.27
CA VAL A 40 17.01 -11.21 -0.96
C VAL A 40 16.95 -9.93 -0.13
N LEU A 41 18.06 -9.16 -0.08
CA LEU A 41 18.10 -7.90 0.66
C LEU A 41 17.09 -6.88 0.11
N LEU A 42 17.01 -6.73 -1.22
CA LEU A 42 16.03 -5.88 -1.90
C LEU A 42 14.60 -6.30 -1.52
N TRP A 43 14.32 -7.59 -1.55
CA TRP A 43 13.00 -8.13 -1.22
C TRP A 43 12.62 -7.86 0.24
N MET A 44 13.56 -8.04 1.16
CA MET A 44 13.36 -7.75 2.58
C MET A 44 13.16 -6.25 2.84
N ALA A 45 13.98 -5.39 2.24
CA ALA A 45 13.83 -3.94 2.34
C ALA A 45 12.47 -3.46 1.84
N PHE A 46 11.99 -4.05 0.73
CA PHE A 46 10.69 -3.74 0.18
C PHE A 46 9.52 -4.13 1.10
N PHE A 47 9.58 -5.27 1.77
CA PHE A 47 8.57 -5.64 2.77
C PHE A 47 8.54 -4.68 3.96
N VAL A 48 9.71 -4.28 4.47
CA VAL A 48 9.80 -3.25 5.52
C VAL A 48 9.14 -1.95 5.06
N ALA A 49 9.43 -1.51 3.83
CA ALA A 49 8.79 -0.31 3.27
C ALA A 49 7.26 -0.43 3.19
N ILE A 50 6.71 -1.58 2.80
CA ILE A 50 5.26 -1.83 2.78
C ILE A 50 4.67 -1.77 4.20
N ILE A 51 5.32 -2.37 5.19
CA ILE A 51 4.84 -2.36 6.58
C ILE A 51 4.78 -0.93 7.08
N VAL A 52 5.84 -0.16 6.85
CA VAL A 52 5.92 1.26 7.23
C VAL A 52 4.81 2.06 6.54
N ASP A 53 4.63 1.92 5.23
CA ASP A 53 3.57 2.59 4.47
C ASP A 53 2.16 2.24 4.97
N SER A 54 1.95 0.99 5.37
CA SER A 54 0.68 0.49 5.90
C SER A 54 0.37 1.06 7.29
N VAL A 55 1.38 1.21 8.15
CA VAL A 55 1.25 1.83 9.47
C VAL A 55 0.90 3.32 9.34
N PHE A 56 1.60 4.05 8.46
CA PHE A 56 1.30 5.46 8.19
C PHE A 56 -0.12 5.64 7.63
N LEU A 57 -0.53 4.77 6.71
CA LEU A 57 -1.90 4.78 6.18
C LEU A 57 -2.94 4.52 7.27
N GLY A 58 -2.72 3.50 8.10
CA GLY A 58 -3.65 3.17 9.17
C GLY A 58 -3.82 4.32 10.17
N ARG A 59 -2.73 5.00 10.53
CA ARG A 59 -2.78 6.22 11.36
C ARG A 59 -3.57 7.34 10.70
N ARG A 60 -3.33 7.60 9.41
CA ARG A 60 -4.06 8.63 8.66
C ARG A 60 -5.55 8.32 8.56
N ILE A 61 -5.92 7.08 8.24
CA ILE A 61 -7.31 6.63 8.22
C ILE A 61 -7.96 6.84 9.58
N LYS A 62 -7.30 6.41 10.67
CA LYS A 62 -7.83 6.57 12.03
C LYS A 62 -8.10 8.03 12.37
N ASN A 63 -7.14 8.92 12.12
CA ASN A 63 -7.27 10.34 12.44
C ASN A 63 -8.37 11.01 11.61
N THR A 64 -8.36 10.81 10.28
CA THR A 64 -9.36 11.44 9.39
C THR A 64 -10.77 10.91 9.63
N VAL A 65 -10.93 9.63 9.99
CA VAL A 65 -12.23 9.07 10.37
C VAL A 65 -12.71 9.67 11.68
N ALA A 66 -11.83 9.80 12.69
CA ALA A 66 -12.19 10.42 13.96
C ALA A 66 -12.58 11.90 13.83
N GLU A 67 -11.91 12.65 12.93
CA GLU A 67 -12.20 14.07 12.68
C GLU A 67 -13.51 14.27 11.90
N ARG A 68 -13.76 13.47 10.86
CA ARG A 68 -14.88 13.70 9.93
C ARG A 68 -16.12 12.87 10.20
N LEU A 69 -15.97 11.75 10.90
CA LEU A 69 -17.05 10.84 11.27
C LEU A 69 -16.92 10.48 12.76
N PRO A 70 -17.12 11.44 13.68
CA PRO A 70 -17.03 11.18 15.11
C PRO A 70 -18.04 10.13 15.60
N ASP A 71 -19.20 10.03 14.95
CA ASP A 71 -20.28 9.09 15.31
C ASP A 71 -20.26 7.77 14.50
N ALA A 72 -19.15 7.47 13.81
CA ALA A 72 -19.06 6.22 13.05
C ALA A 72 -19.10 5.00 13.98
N THR A 73 -20.14 4.17 13.82
CA THR A 73 -20.28 2.85 14.46
C THR A 73 -19.38 1.77 13.86
N ASP A 74 -18.74 2.04 12.72
CA ASP A 74 -17.83 1.12 12.06
C ASP A 74 -16.54 0.93 12.88
N SER A 75 -16.11 -0.33 13.01
CA SER A 75 -14.84 -0.64 13.65
C SER A 75 -13.67 0.02 12.91
N SER A 76 -13.00 0.96 13.57
CA SER A 76 -11.81 1.65 13.06
C SER A 76 -10.73 0.67 12.54
N ARG A 77 -10.61 -0.52 13.15
CA ARG A 77 -9.70 -1.58 12.70
C ARG A 77 -10.10 -2.16 11.34
N GLY A 78 -11.40 -2.37 11.11
CA GLY A 78 -11.92 -2.87 9.83
C GLY A 78 -11.69 -1.87 8.69
N LEU A 79 -11.88 -0.58 8.96
CA LEU A 79 -11.62 0.50 8.00
C LEU A 79 -10.13 0.61 7.65
N ILE A 80 -9.25 0.50 8.65
CA ILE A 80 -7.80 0.46 8.44
C ILE A 80 -7.40 -0.74 7.60
N TRP A 81 -7.88 -1.94 7.95
CA TRP A 81 -7.58 -3.17 7.22
C TRP A 81 -8.01 -3.07 5.75
N TYR A 82 -9.26 -2.66 5.51
CA TYR A 82 -9.78 -2.42 4.17
C TYR A 82 -8.90 -1.42 3.38
N GLY A 83 -8.48 -0.33 4.03
CA GLY A 83 -7.63 0.67 3.40
C GLY A 83 -6.26 0.11 3.02
N VAL A 84 -5.62 -0.66 3.91
CA VAL A 84 -4.31 -1.28 3.68
C VAL A 84 -4.37 -2.31 2.55
N THR A 85 -5.36 -3.20 2.54
CA THR A 85 -5.52 -4.19 1.46
C THR A 85 -5.75 -3.52 0.11
N ARG A 86 -6.51 -2.42 0.06
CA ARG A 86 -6.69 -1.64 -1.17
C ARG A 86 -5.38 -0.96 -1.61
N ALA A 87 -4.59 -0.47 -0.66
CA ALA A 87 -3.33 0.21 -0.93
C ALA A 87 -2.27 -0.72 -1.54
N THR A 88 -2.26 -1.99 -1.16
CA THR A 88 -1.32 -3.00 -1.68
C THR A 88 -1.65 -3.44 -3.10
N MET A 89 -2.91 -3.32 -3.54
CA MET A 89 -3.29 -3.62 -4.92
C MET A 89 -2.77 -2.57 -5.91
N VAL A 90 -2.35 -3.02 -7.09
CA VAL A 90 -2.01 -2.16 -8.23
C VAL A 90 -3.19 -1.27 -8.57
N ARG A 91 -2.96 0.04 -8.69
CA ARG A 91 -4.01 1.06 -8.88
C ARG A 91 -4.97 0.73 -10.02
N ARG A 92 -4.46 0.19 -11.13
CA ARG A 92 -5.25 -0.20 -12.31
C ARG A 92 -6.18 -1.39 -12.06
N TRP A 93 -5.88 -2.23 -11.08
CA TRP A 93 -6.65 -3.43 -10.73
C TRP A 93 -7.57 -3.24 -9.52
N ARG A 94 -7.58 -2.05 -8.92
CA ARG A 94 -8.47 -1.73 -7.79
C ARG A 94 -9.92 -1.70 -8.27
N PHE A 95 -10.77 -2.50 -7.63
CA PHE A 95 -12.23 -2.43 -7.76
C PHE A 95 -12.87 -2.02 -6.43
N PRO A 96 -13.86 -1.11 -6.43
CA PRO A 96 -14.29 -0.24 -7.53
C PRO A 96 -13.19 0.74 -7.95
N LYS A 97 -13.23 1.21 -9.22
CA LYS A 97 -12.21 2.10 -9.79
C LYS A 97 -11.98 3.35 -8.92
N PRO A 98 -10.74 3.88 -8.84
CA PRO A 98 -10.45 5.13 -8.16
C PRO A 98 -11.28 6.28 -8.76
N VAL A 99 -11.90 7.07 -7.90
CA VAL A 99 -12.67 8.27 -8.30
C VAL A 99 -11.81 9.54 -8.20
N VAL A 100 -10.79 9.50 -7.34
CA VAL A 100 -9.86 10.62 -7.08
C VAL A 100 -8.47 10.32 -7.66
N SER A 101 -7.82 11.35 -8.17
CA SER A 101 -6.46 11.34 -8.68
C SER A 101 -5.42 11.43 -7.54
N VAL A 102 -4.17 11.12 -7.84
CA VAL A 102 -3.09 11.21 -6.84
C VAL A 102 -2.78 12.68 -6.59
N GLY A 103 -2.86 13.13 -5.34
CA GLY A 103 -2.67 14.54 -4.96
C GLY A 103 -3.96 15.34 -4.84
N ASP A 104 -5.13 14.75 -5.13
CA ASP A 104 -6.42 15.41 -4.89
C ASP A 104 -6.61 15.70 -3.40
N ASP A 105 -7.11 16.89 -3.09
CA ASP A 105 -7.56 17.25 -1.74
C ASP A 105 -8.82 16.44 -1.40
N ILE A 106 -8.75 15.79 -0.24
CA ILE A 106 -9.74 14.82 0.25
C ILE A 106 -10.59 15.45 1.32
#